data_AF-A0A921MLT0-F1
#
_entry.id   AF-A0A921MLT0-F1
#
_cell.length_a   1.000
_cell.length_b   1.000
_cell.length_c   1.000
_cell.angle_alpha   90.00
_cell.angle_beta   90.00
_cell.angle_gamma   90.00
#
_symmetry.space_group_name_H-M   'P 1'
#
loop_
_entity.id
_entity.type
_entity.pdbx_description
1 polymer ?
#
loop_
_entity_poly.entity_id
_entity_poly.type
_entity_poly.pdbx_seq_one_letter_code
_entity_poly.pdbx_strand_id
1 'polypeptide(L)' 'MRREYNDMYALFRHEPGAEEYFDQLPSYLQDRIRPRYQMVNSFAELEDCAERLSGPE' A
#
# COMPACT_ATOMS: atom_id res chain seq x y z
N MET A 1 -6.84 -13.07 11.75
CA MET A 1 -6.22 -11.86 11.18
C MET A 1 -7.35 -10.90 10.85
N ARG A 2 -7.49 -9.81 11.60
CA ARG A 2 -8.54 -8.81 11.35
C ARG A 2 -8.10 -8.03 10.12
N ARG A 3 -8.74 -8.26 8.98
CA ARG A 3 -8.70 -7.30 7.87
C ARG A 3 -9.42 -6.07 8.37
N GLU A 4 -8.67 -5.02 8.69
CA GLU A 4 -9.27 -3.76 9.16
C GLU A 4 -9.95 -3.02 8.01
N TYR A 5 -9.42 -3.19 6.80
CA TYR A 5 -9.96 -2.60 5.59
C TYR A 5 -10.09 -3.64 4.48
N ASN A 6 -11.03 -3.39 3.57
CA ASN A 6 -11.35 -4.32 2.50
C ASN A 6 -10.32 -4.30 1.36
N ASP A 7 -9.69 -3.13 1.15
CA ASP A 7 -8.73 -2.85 0.08
C ASP A 7 -7.92 -1.58 0.44
N MET A 8 -6.81 -1.36 -0.26
CA MET A 8 -5.92 -0.19 -0.08
C MET A 8 -6.65 1.15 -0.12
N TYR A 9 -7.63 1.31 -1.02
CA TYR A 9 -8.40 2.56 -1.13
C TYR A 9 -9.35 2.78 0.05
N ALA A 10 -9.79 1.71 0.70
CA ALA A 10 -10.56 1.84 1.94
C ALA A 10 -9.64 2.27 3.08
N LEU A 11 -8.42 1.71 3.15
CA LEU A 11 -7.38 2.17 4.08
C LEU A 11 -7.11 3.68 3.90
N PHE A 12 -6.89 4.15 2.67
CA PHE A 12 -6.62 5.57 2.40
C PHE A 12 -7.73 6.52 2.87
N ARG A 13 -9.00 6.12 2.74
CA ARG A 13 -10.12 6.94 3.22
C ARG A 13 -10.17 7.09 4.74
N HIS A 14 -9.66 6.12 5.47
CA HIS A 14 -9.70 6.10 6.93
C HIS A 14 -8.40 6.58 7.56
N GLU A 15 -7.27 6.30 6.91
CA GLU A 15 -5.92 6.59 7.36
C GLU A 15 -5.21 7.47 6.32
N PRO A 16 -5.25 8.81 6.48
CA PRO A 16 -4.59 9.73 5.53
C PRO A 16 -3.07 9.51 5.49
N GLY A 17 -2.46 8.99 6.56
CA GLY A 17 -1.04 8.63 6.56
C GLY A 17 -0.68 7.51 5.58
N ALA A 18 -1.61 6.60 5.29
CA ALA A 18 -1.42 5.55 4.30
C ALA A 18 -1.42 6.10 2.86
N GLU A 19 -2.30 7.06 2.59
CA GLU A 19 -2.37 7.73 1.30
C GLU A 19 -1.11 8.57 1.05
N GLU A 20 -0.69 9.37 2.05
CA GLU A 20 0.55 10.17 2.00
C GLU A 20 1.79 9.31 1.79
N TYR A 21 1.88 8.14 2.44
CA TYR A 21 2.98 7.22 2.23
C TYR A 21 2.99 6.70 0.79
N PHE A 22 1.83 6.25 0.28
CA PHE A 22 1.71 5.76 -1.09
C PHE A 22 2.02 6.84 -2.13
N ASP A 23 1.59 8.07 -1.91
CA ASP A 23 1.86 9.21 -2.80
C ASP A 23 3.36 9.57 -2.83
N GLN A 24 4.04 9.47 -1.69
CA GLN A 24 5.49 9.64 -1.59
C GLN A 24 6.29 8.52 -2.30
N LEU A 25 5.68 7.36 -2.56
CA LEU A 25 6.37 6.29 -3.28
C LEU A 25 6.61 6.70 -4.74
N PRO A 26 7.76 6.32 -5.33
CA PRO A 26 8.01 6.47 -6.75
C PRO A 26 6.89 5.91 -7.63
N SER A 27 6.64 6.54 -8.77
CA SER A 27 5.57 6.12 -9.69
C SER A 27 5.67 4.65 -10.13
N TYR A 28 6.88 4.09 -10.22
CA TYR A 28 7.08 2.68 -10.56
C TYR A 28 6.65 1.72 -9.45
N LEU A 29 6.75 2.13 -8.17
CA LEU A 29 6.22 1.36 -7.05
C LEU A 29 4.70 1.49 -7.01
N GLN A 30 4.17 2.70 -7.18
CA GLN A 30 2.72 2.92 -7.24
C GLN A 30 2.07 2.05 -8.33
N ASP A 31 2.65 2.01 -9.53
CA ASP A 31 2.13 1.19 -10.65
C ASP A 31 2.20 -0.32 -10.36
N ARG A 32 3.21 -0.77 -9.61
CA ARG A 32 3.34 -2.17 -9.17
C ARG A 32 2.42 -2.53 -7.99
N ILE A 33 2.12 -1.58 -7.12
CA ILE A 33 1.24 -1.76 -5.94
C ILE A 33 -0.23 -1.62 -6.33
N ARG A 34 -0.57 -0.72 -7.26
CA ARG A 34 -1.93 -0.50 -7.79
C ARG A 34 -2.69 -1.78 -8.16
N PRO A 35 -2.12 -2.77 -8.89
CA PRO A 35 -2.82 -4.02 -9.19
C PRO A 35 -2.92 -4.96 -7.98
N ARG A 36 -2.13 -4.74 -6.93
CA ARG A 36 -2.10 -5.52 -5.68
C ARG A 36 -2.85 -4.85 -4.53
N TYR A 37 -3.62 -3.80 -4.81
CA TYR A 37 -4.41 -3.05 -3.83
C TYR A 37 -5.33 -3.91 -2.96
N GLN A 38 -5.81 -5.05 -3.48
CA GLN A 38 -6.66 -6.00 -2.73
C GLN A 38 -5.88 -6.79 -1.66
N MET A 39 -4.56 -6.89 -1.79
CA MET A 39 -3.69 -7.51 -0.80
C MET A 39 -3.22 -6.51 0.27
N VAL A 40 -3.39 -5.20 0.06
CA VAL A 40 -2.97 -4.18 1.02
C VAL A 40 -4.18 -3.78 1.86
N ASN A 41 -4.30 -4.38 3.04
CA ASN A 41 -5.46 -4.18 3.93
C ASN A 41 -5.11 -3.35 5.18
N SER A 42 -3.83 -3.04 5.38
CA SER A 42 -3.30 -2.28 6.52
C SER A 42 -2.05 -1.51 6.11
N PHE A 43 -1.68 -0.49 6.89
CA PHE A 43 -0.47 0.30 6.66
C PHE A 43 0.80 -0.57 6.62
N ALA A 44 0.92 -1.54 7.53
CA ALA A 44 2.05 -2.48 7.53
C ALA A 44 2.16 -3.32 6.26
N GLU A 45 1.02 -3.71 5.62
CA GLU A 45 1.07 -4.42 4.33
C GLU A 45 1.48 -3.50 3.19
N LEU A 46 1.16 -2.21 3.27
CA LEU A 46 1.60 -1.22 2.30
C LEU A 46 3.12 -1.03 2.37
N GLU A 47 3.66 -0.90 3.57
CA GLU A 47 5.10 -0.79 3.81
C GLU A 47 5.85 -2.06 3.36
N ASP A 48 5.38 -3.26 3.73
CA ASP A 48 5.97 -4.54 3.28
C ASP A 48 5.94 -4.65 1.75
N CYS A 49 4.82 -4.27 1.12
CA CYS A 49 4.68 -4.33 -0.34
C CYS A 49 5.65 -3.35 -1.03
N ALA A 50 5.77 -2.13 -0.50
CA ALA A 50 6.70 -1.13 -1.00
C ALA A 50 8.16 -1.59 -0.84
N GLU A 51 8.53 -2.12 0.32
CA GLU A 51 9.88 -2.63 0.60
C GLU A 51 10.26 -3.77 -0.35
N ARG A 52 9.37 -4.77 -0.50
CA ARG A 52 9.57 -5.91 -1.41
C ARG A 52 9.67 -5.51 -2.88
N LEU A 53 9.01 -4.42 -3.27
CA LEU A 53 9.04 -3.91 -4.64
C LEU A 53 10.19 -2.93 -4.90
N SER A 54 10.72 -2.31 -3.84
CA SER A 54 11.87 -1.39 -3.90
C SER A 54 13.22 -2.10 -3.84
N GLY A 55 13.25 -3.33 -3.31
CA GLY A 55 14.46 -4.16 -3.27
C GLY A 55 14.99 -4.46 -4.68
N PRO A 56 16.31 -4.34 -4.91
CA PRO A 56 16.91 -4.75 -6.17
C PRO A 56 16.82 -6.29 -6.29
N GLU A 57 16.28 -6.78 -7.40
CA GLU A 57 16.45 -8.19 -7.81
C GLU A 57 17.94 -8.55 -7.96
#